data_AF-A0A533SR24-F1
#
_entry.id   AF-A0A533SR24-F1
#
_cell.length_a   1.000
_cell.length_b   1.000
_cell.length_c   1.000
_cell.angle_alpha   90.00
_cell.angle_beta   90.00
_cell.angle_gamma   90.00
#
_symmetry.space_group_name_H-M   'P 1'
#
loop_
_entity.id
_entity.type
_entity.pdbx_description
1 polymer ?
#
loop_
_entity_poly.entity_id
_entity_poly.type
_entity_poly.pdbx_seq_one_letter_code
_entity_poly.pdbx_strand_id
1 'polypeptide(L)'
;MKTEEKILLIRLSSLGDAVLATAALEALRAQRPQLRVDILTKSAFGEVFATHPSVGKVIFWENGDSPLKMASILRKEGYWRVFDLHRNLRTKLLRLFLRGPKWSVYHKGAVRRRIALFFRAKSLLWNADHVTRRYVEALSPLGVGASSFLPRLYPSEGDAARAREALLAGGWD
;
A
#
# COMPACT_ATOMS: atom_id res chain seq x y z
N MET A 1 -28.67 4.70 6.79
CA MET A 1 -27.33 5.19 7.21
C MET A 1 -26.34 4.77 6.14
N LYS A 2 -25.62 5.72 5.51
CA LYS A 2 -24.50 5.39 4.61
C LYS A 2 -23.41 4.77 5.49
N THR A 3 -23.17 3.48 5.34
CA THR A 3 -21.99 2.82 5.90
C THR A 3 -20.77 3.63 5.49
N GLU A 4 -19.90 4.00 6.44
CA GLU A 4 -18.67 4.69 6.08
C GLU A 4 -17.95 3.90 4.99
N GLU A 5 -17.55 4.61 3.94
CA GLU A 5 -17.02 4.01 2.71
C GLU A 5 -15.62 3.42 2.96
N LYS A 6 -15.59 2.20 3.51
CA LYS A 6 -14.38 1.47 3.87
C LYS A 6 -13.66 0.90 2.65
N ILE A 7 -12.38 1.20 2.52
CA ILE A 7 -11.52 0.70 1.44
C ILE A 7 -10.37 -0.16 1.97
N LEU A 8 -9.85 -1.02 1.12
CA LEU A 8 -8.66 -1.82 1.40
C LEU A 8 -7.52 -1.43 0.46
N LEU A 9 -6.33 -1.22 1.01
CA LEU A 9 -5.09 -1.06 0.26
C LEU A 9 -4.21 -2.30 0.44
N ILE A 10 -3.60 -2.81 -0.63
CA ILE A 10 -2.82 -4.06 -0.58
C ILE A 10 -1.37 -3.82 -0.97
N ARG A 11 -0.44 -4.16 -0.07
CA ARG A 11 1.00 -4.17 -0.33
C ARG A 11 1.71 -5.33 0.37
N LEU A 12 1.95 -6.41 -0.38
CA LEU A 12 2.56 -7.66 0.13
C LEU A 12 4.08 -7.78 -0.15
N SER A 13 4.88 -6.72 0.04
CA SER A 13 6.32 -6.74 -0.27
C SER A 13 7.17 -5.91 0.69
N SER A 14 8.48 -5.94 0.44
CA SER A 14 9.59 -5.45 1.28
C SER A 14 9.37 -4.10 1.94
N LEU A 15 10.14 -3.84 2.99
CA LEU A 15 10.10 -2.60 3.78
C LEU A 15 10.09 -1.34 2.91
N GLY A 16 11.02 -1.20 1.95
CA GLY A 16 11.07 -0.01 1.09
C GLY A 16 9.77 0.21 0.31
N ASP A 17 9.19 -0.85 -0.21
CA ASP A 17 7.91 -0.80 -0.92
C ASP A 17 6.71 -0.51 0.00
N ALA A 18 6.77 -0.94 1.27
CA ALA A 18 5.79 -0.61 2.29
C ALA A 18 5.87 0.89 2.64
N VAL A 19 7.07 1.42 2.85
CA VAL A 19 7.31 2.85 3.06
C VAL A 19 6.79 3.65 1.87
N LEU A 20 7.14 3.28 0.63
CA LEU A 20 6.68 4.02 -0.56
C LEU A 20 5.15 3.99 -0.73
N ALA A 21 4.47 2.94 -0.26
CA ALA A 21 3.01 2.86 -0.28
C ALA A 21 2.33 3.89 0.64
N THR A 22 3.03 4.42 1.65
CA THR A 22 2.50 5.50 2.51
C THR A 22 2.18 6.77 1.72
N ALA A 23 2.82 7.02 0.57
CA ALA A 23 2.46 8.14 -0.31
C ALA A 23 0.99 8.07 -0.78
N ALA A 24 0.44 6.86 -0.98
CA ALA A 24 -0.97 6.70 -1.29
C ALA A 24 -1.87 6.99 -0.07
N LEU A 25 -1.42 6.66 1.14
CA LEU A 25 -2.13 6.98 2.37
C LEU A 25 -2.14 8.50 2.64
N GLU A 26 -1.03 9.19 2.40
CA GLU A 26 -0.94 10.66 2.45
C GLU A 26 -1.88 11.31 1.43
N ALA A 27 -1.97 10.77 0.21
CA ALA A 27 -2.92 11.24 -0.80
C ALA A 27 -4.38 11.07 -0.37
N LEU A 28 -4.71 9.91 0.22
CA LEU A 28 -6.04 9.64 0.77
C LEU A 28 -6.36 10.57 1.93
N ARG A 29 -5.41 10.79 2.84
CA ARG A 29 -5.56 11.74 3.94
C ARG A 29 -5.88 13.15 3.45
N ALA A 30 -5.13 13.62 2.47
CA ALA A 30 -5.24 14.99 1.98
C ALA A 30 -6.54 15.23 1.18
N GLN A 31 -6.96 14.26 0.38
CA GLN A 31 -8.04 14.46 -0.60
C GLN A 31 -9.34 13.74 -0.24
N ARG A 32 -9.29 12.70 0.59
CA ARG A 32 -10.44 11.87 0.98
C ARG A 32 -10.38 11.50 2.48
N PRO A 33 -10.26 12.48 3.41
CA PRO A 33 -10.08 12.22 4.84
C PRO A 33 -11.23 11.44 5.50
N GLN A 34 -12.41 11.44 4.88
CA GLN A 34 -13.59 10.72 5.36
C GLN A 34 -13.54 9.20 5.11
N LEU A 35 -12.63 8.71 4.26
CA LEU A 35 -12.54 7.29 3.94
C LEU A 35 -11.78 6.54 5.02
N ARG A 36 -12.35 5.44 5.50
CA ARG A 36 -11.64 4.49 6.36
C ARG A 36 -10.77 3.59 5.50
N VAL A 37 -9.46 3.57 5.77
CA VAL A 37 -8.49 2.78 5.01
C VAL A 37 -7.95 1.67 5.89
N ASP A 38 -8.15 0.43 5.46
CA ASP A 38 -7.40 -0.69 6.01
C ASP A 38 -6.29 -1.09 5.05
N ILE A 39 -5.24 -1.72 5.58
CA ILE A 39 -4.14 -2.21 4.76
C ILE A 39 -3.91 -3.70 4.95
N LEU A 40 -3.73 -4.41 3.84
CA LEU A 40 -3.27 -5.79 3.82
C LEU A 40 -1.78 -5.82 3.46
N THR A 41 -0.95 -6.26 4.41
CA THR A 41 0.51 -6.35 4.25
C THR A 41 1.07 -7.59 4.94
N LYS A 42 2.38 -7.81 4.87
CA LYS A 42 3.03 -8.87 5.67
C LYS A 42 3.28 -8.37 7.09
N SER A 43 3.16 -9.23 8.09
CA SER A 43 3.45 -8.92 9.50
C SER A 43 4.77 -8.19 9.71
N ALA A 44 5.83 -8.66 9.05
CA ALA A 44 7.16 -8.05 9.08
C ALA A 44 7.22 -6.56 8.68
N PHE A 45 6.20 -6.04 7.99
CA PHE A 45 6.11 -4.64 7.56
C PHE A 45 4.89 -3.92 8.12
N GLY A 46 4.19 -4.53 9.08
CA GLY A 46 2.96 -4.01 9.68
C GLY A 46 3.16 -2.68 10.41
N GLU A 47 4.26 -2.57 11.15
CA GLU A 47 4.58 -1.41 11.97
C GLU A 47 4.70 -0.11 11.16
N VAL A 48 5.09 -0.20 9.88
CA VAL A 48 5.11 0.94 8.94
C VAL A 48 3.76 1.65 8.86
N PHE A 49 2.67 0.91 9.05
CA PHE A 49 1.31 1.40 8.88
C PHE A 49 0.54 1.51 10.19
N ALA A 50 0.97 0.83 11.26
CA ALA A 50 0.22 0.69 12.51
C ALA A 50 -0.09 2.04 13.17
N THR A 51 0.80 3.01 13.03
CA THR A 51 0.71 4.35 13.60
C THR A 51 0.30 5.42 12.60
N HIS A 52 0.06 5.04 11.34
CA HIS A 52 -0.30 5.99 10.31
C HIS A 52 -1.72 6.52 10.54
N PRO A 53 -1.98 7.84 10.65
CA PRO A 53 -3.27 8.37 11.11
C PRO A 53 -4.48 8.07 10.22
N SER A 54 -4.24 7.75 8.94
CA SER A 54 -5.28 7.34 7.99
C SER A 54 -5.59 5.84 7.99
N VAL A 55 -4.81 5.03 8.70
CA VAL A 55 -4.98 3.57 8.73
C VAL A 55 -5.84 3.19 9.92
N GLY A 56 -6.98 2.55 9.63
CA GLY A 56 -7.88 2.01 10.65
C GLY A 56 -7.43 0.65 11.17
N LYS A 57 -7.13 -0.27 10.26
CA LYS A 57 -6.68 -1.64 10.60
C LYS A 57 -5.55 -2.10 9.69
N VAL A 58 -4.56 -2.76 10.30
CA VAL A 58 -3.53 -3.53 9.59
C VAL A 58 -3.93 -5.00 9.62
N ILE A 59 -4.10 -5.59 8.44
CA ILE A 59 -4.42 -7.00 8.24
C ILE A 59 -3.16 -7.69 7.70
N PHE A 60 -2.81 -8.81 8.31
CA PHE A 60 -1.60 -9.54 7.97
C PHE A 60 -1.84 -10.68 6.99
N TRP A 61 -0.93 -10.78 6.02
CA TRP A 61 -0.76 -11.91 5.14
C TRP A 61 0.51 -12.65 5.56
N GLU A 62 0.34 -13.83 6.14
CA GLU A 62 1.45 -14.66 6.61
C GLU A 62 1.99 -15.61 5.54
N ASN A 63 3.18 -16.14 5.79
CA ASN A 63 3.71 -17.23 4.97
C ASN A 63 2.79 -18.46 5.11
N GLY A 64 2.40 -19.04 3.98
CA GLY A 64 1.45 -20.17 3.94
C GLY A 64 -0.02 -19.74 3.78
N ASP A 65 -0.36 -18.45 3.94
CA ASP A 65 -1.72 -18.00 3.67
C ASP A 65 -2.11 -18.16 2.20
N SER A 66 -3.32 -18.66 1.99
CA SER A 66 -3.92 -18.82 0.67
C SER A 66 -4.82 -17.64 0.32
N PRO A 67 -4.93 -17.27 -0.98
CA PRO A 67 -5.89 -16.27 -1.43
C PRO A 67 -7.34 -16.57 -1.07
N LEU A 68 -7.73 -17.85 -0.99
CA LEU A 68 -9.06 -18.28 -0.57
C LEU A 68 -9.32 -17.98 0.90
N LYS A 69 -8.39 -18.35 1.79
CA LYS A 69 -8.47 -18.04 3.23
C LYS A 69 -8.57 -16.54 3.44
N MET A 70 -7.69 -15.79 2.77
CA MET A 70 -7.67 -14.33 2.91
C MET A 70 -8.95 -13.68 2.36
N ALA A 71 -9.49 -14.14 1.23
CA ALA A 71 -10.78 -13.67 0.74
C ALA A 71 -11.91 -13.93 1.76
N SER A 72 -11.89 -15.07 2.46
CA SER A 72 -12.87 -15.38 3.49
C SER A 72 -12.82 -14.40 4.68
N ILE A 73 -11.61 -14.03 5.11
CA ILE A 73 -11.39 -13.03 6.16
C ILE A 73 -11.89 -11.66 5.69
N LEU A 74 -11.43 -11.20 4.53
CA LEU A 74 -11.72 -9.86 4.01
C LEU A 74 -13.20 -9.65 3.65
N ARG A 75 -13.94 -10.72 3.32
CA ARG A 75 -15.39 -10.62 3.07
C ARG A 75 -16.18 -10.10 4.28
N LYS A 76 -15.70 -10.35 5.50
CA LYS A 76 -16.37 -9.92 6.74
C LYS A 76 -16.18 -8.42 7.02
N GLU A 77 -15.25 -7.77 6.34
CA GLU A 77 -14.87 -6.38 6.59
C GLU A 77 -15.71 -5.37 5.80
N GLY A 78 -16.47 -5.80 4.79
CA GLY A 78 -17.40 -4.93 4.07
C GLY A 78 -16.76 -3.88 3.16
N TYR A 79 -15.56 -4.13 2.62
CA TYR A 79 -14.92 -3.20 1.68
C TYR A 79 -15.74 -3.02 0.40
N TRP A 80 -16.00 -1.77 0.01
CA TRP A 80 -16.65 -1.47 -1.27
C TRP A 80 -15.63 -1.35 -2.42
N ARG A 81 -14.35 -1.07 -2.09
CA ARG A 81 -13.27 -0.96 -3.06
C ARG A 81 -11.93 -1.43 -2.50
N VAL A 82 -11.12 -2.02 -3.38
CA VAL A 82 -9.77 -2.52 -3.12
C VAL A 82 -8.76 -1.87 -4.07
N PHE A 83 -7.62 -1.45 -3.53
CA PHE A 83 -6.47 -0.92 -4.25
C PHE A 83 -5.28 -1.88 -4.15
N ASP A 84 -4.98 -2.57 -5.24
CA ASP A 84 -3.83 -3.48 -5.32
C ASP A 84 -2.58 -2.72 -5.79
N LEU A 85 -1.72 -2.36 -4.84
CA LEU A 85 -0.40 -1.76 -5.07
C LEU A 85 0.71 -2.81 -5.21
N HIS A 86 0.35 -4.09 -5.30
CA HIS A 86 1.29 -5.19 -5.37
C HIS A 86 1.33 -5.88 -6.73
N ARG A 87 0.16 -6.20 -7.30
CA ARG A 87 -0.04 -6.76 -8.64
C ARG A 87 0.87 -7.98 -8.89
N ASN A 88 0.64 -9.07 -8.16
CA ASN A 88 1.28 -10.37 -8.40
C ASN A 88 0.24 -11.48 -8.58
N LEU A 89 0.68 -12.74 -8.69
CA LEU A 89 -0.23 -13.88 -8.80
C LEU A 89 -1.13 -14.03 -7.57
N ARG A 90 -0.59 -13.84 -6.36
CA ARG A 90 -1.35 -13.94 -5.10
C ARG A 90 -2.50 -12.95 -5.05
N THR A 91 -2.26 -11.68 -5.39
CA THR A 91 -3.30 -10.63 -5.39
C THR A 91 -4.28 -10.77 -6.55
N LYS A 92 -3.86 -11.31 -7.70
CA LYS A 92 -4.76 -11.69 -8.79
C LYS A 92 -5.72 -12.82 -8.38
N LEU A 93 -5.22 -13.85 -7.72
CA LEU A 93 -6.06 -14.94 -7.19
C LEU A 93 -6.97 -14.41 -6.07
N LEU A 94 -6.45 -13.54 -5.20
CA LEU A 94 -7.27 -12.90 -4.17
C LEU A 94 -8.43 -12.12 -4.79
N ARG A 95 -8.18 -11.36 -5.86
CA ARG A 95 -9.22 -10.66 -6.62
C ARG A 95 -10.27 -11.58 -7.21
N LEU A 96 -9.88 -12.78 -7.64
CA LEU A 96 -10.82 -13.78 -8.16
C LEU A 96 -11.77 -14.29 -7.06
N PHE A 97 -11.24 -14.53 -5.86
CA PHE A 97 -12.01 -15.09 -4.73
C PHE A 97 -12.75 -14.04 -3.89
N LEU A 98 -12.21 -12.83 -3.77
CA LEU A 98 -12.83 -11.69 -3.08
C LEU A 98 -13.74 -10.93 -4.05
N ARG A 99 -14.91 -11.52 -4.28
CA ARG A 99 -16.01 -10.92 -5.05
C ARG A 99 -16.75 -9.87 -4.23
N GLY A 100 -17.30 -8.85 -4.89
CA GLY A 100 -18.03 -7.75 -4.27
C GLY A 100 -17.39 -6.38 -4.51
N PRO A 101 -16.19 -6.10 -3.96
CA PRO A 101 -15.58 -4.79 -4.10
C PRO A 101 -15.15 -4.49 -5.54
N LYS A 102 -15.15 -3.20 -5.89
CA LYS A 102 -14.47 -2.71 -7.11
C LYS A 102 -12.95 -2.75 -6.91
N TRP A 103 -12.20 -3.13 -7.94
CA TRP A 103 -10.73 -3.20 -7.86
C TRP A 103 -10.06 -2.13 -8.71
N SER A 104 -9.02 -1.51 -8.16
CA SER A 104 -8.05 -0.71 -8.92
C SER A 104 -6.65 -1.27 -8.67
N VAL A 105 -5.81 -1.31 -9.71
CA VAL A 105 -4.50 -1.95 -9.66
C VAL A 105 -3.47 -1.01 -10.26
N TYR A 106 -2.37 -0.77 -9.54
CA TYR A 106 -1.35 0.14 -10.05
C TYR A 106 -0.64 -0.39 -11.31
N HIS A 107 -0.18 0.53 -12.15
CA HIS A 107 0.51 0.17 -13.38
C HIS A 107 2.02 -0.05 -13.15
N LYS A 108 2.44 -1.31 -12.89
CA LYS A 108 3.85 -1.68 -12.65
C LYS A 108 4.84 -1.35 -13.80
N GLY A 109 4.36 -1.05 -15.01
CA GLY A 109 5.22 -0.80 -16.18
C GLY A 109 6.07 -2.00 -16.59
N ALA A 110 5.68 -3.21 -16.21
CA ALA A 110 6.49 -4.42 -16.39
C ALA A 110 6.68 -4.80 -17.87
N VAL A 111 5.68 -4.54 -18.71
CA VAL A 111 5.74 -4.78 -20.15
C VAL A 111 6.72 -3.82 -20.81
N ARG A 112 6.59 -2.51 -20.56
CA ARG A 112 7.51 -1.47 -21.03
C ARG A 112 8.97 -1.79 -20.67
N ARG A 113 9.22 -2.20 -19.42
CA ARG A 113 10.55 -2.64 -18.97
C ARG A 113 11.05 -3.89 -19.69
N ARG A 114 10.20 -4.91 -19.89
CA ARG A 114 10.57 -6.13 -20.61
C ARG A 114 10.96 -5.84 -22.06
N ILE A 115 10.19 -4.98 -22.75
CA ILE A 115 10.48 -4.52 -24.11
C ILE A 115 11.81 -3.75 -24.13
N ALA A 116 12.00 -2.79 -23.21
CA ALA A 116 13.24 -2.02 -23.14
C ALA A 116 14.48 -2.89 -22.94
N LEU A 117 14.37 -3.96 -22.13
CA LEU A 117 15.47 -4.90 -21.92
C LEU A 117 15.72 -5.79 -23.14
N PHE A 118 14.66 -6.34 -23.74
CA PHE A 118 14.76 -7.23 -24.89
C PHE A 118 15.34 -6.52 -26.12
N PHE A 119 14.86 -5.30 -26.41
CA PHE A 119 15.31 -4.50 -27.55
C PHE A 119 16.48 -3.56 -27.22
N ARG A 120 17.02 -3.61 -25.98
CA ARG A 120 18.07 -2.71 -25.46
C ARG A 120 17.76 -1.21 -25.62
N ALA A 121 16.49 -0.86 -25.77
CA ALA A 121 16.00 0.50 -25.99
C ALA A 121 15.84 1.23 -24.65
N LYS A 122 16.95 1.72 -24.07
CA LYS A 122 16.96 2.45 -22.79
C LYS A 122 16.10 3.72 -22.80
N SER A 123 15.87 4.33 -23.97
CA SER A 123 14.96 5.47 -24.14
C SER A 123 13.53 5.16 -23.67
N LEU A 124 13.10 3.90 -23.78
CA LEU A 124 11.82 3.44 -23.25
C LEU A 124 11.77 3.42 -21.72
N LEU A 125 12.84 3.75 -21.01
CA LEU A 125 12.84 3.90 -19.55
C LEU A 125 12.94 5.37 -19.12
N TRP A 126 13.34 6.26 -20.03
CA TRP A 126 13.36 7.71 -19.82
C TRP A 126 11.90 8.16 -19.57
N ASN A 127 11.65 8.92 -18.51
CA ASN A 127 10.30 9.34 -18.07
C ASN A 127 9.40 8.20 -17.56
N ALA A 128 9.98 7.19 -16.90
CA ALA A 128 9.19 6.27 -16.10
C ALA A 128 8.73 6.99 -14.82
N ASP A 129 7.40 7.12 -14.62
CA ASP A 129 6.88 7.75 -13.40
C ASP A 129 7.43 7.06 -12.15
N HIS A 130 7.73 7.87 -11.14
CA HIS A 130 8.16 7.37 -9.84
C HIS A 130 7.08 6.45 -9.26
N VAL A 131 7.49 5.43 -8.50
CA VAL A 131 6.56 4.40 -8.02
C VAL A 131 5.49 4.97 -7.07
N THR A 132 5.82 6.00 -6.30
CA THR A 132 4.85 6.70 -5.44
C THR A 132 3.73 7.33 -6.25
N ARG A 133 4.06 7.99 -7.37
CA ARG A 133 3.06 8.54 -8.30
C ARG A 133 2.15 7.46 -8.84
N ARG A 134 2.71 6.30 -9.23
CA ARG A 134 1.91 5.16 -9.72
C ARG A 134 1.00 4.57 -8.64
N TYR A 135 1.42 4.60 -7.38
CA TYR A 135 0.58 4.19 -6.26
C TYR A 135 -0.58 5.16 -6.05
N VAL A 136 -0.33 6.47 -6.13
CA VAL A 136 -1.38 7.50 -6.06
C VAL A 136 -2.32 7.40 -7.26
N GLU A 137 -1.82 7.16 -8.47
CA GLU A 137 -2.64 6.99 -9.68
C GLU A 137 -3.62 5.81 -9.59
N ALA A 138 -3.28 4.77 -8.83
CA ALA A 138 -4.21 3.67 -8.57
C ALA A 138 -5.48 4.15 -7.84
N LEU A 139 -5.43 5.29 -7.14
CA LEU A 139 -6.54 5.91 -6.43
C LEU A 139 -7.43 6.79 -7.33
N SER A 140 -7.08 6.98 -8.61
CA SER A 140 -7.85 7.80 -9.55
C SER A 140 -9.36 7.51 -9.61
N PRO A 141 -9.88 6.28 -9.39
CA PRO A 141 -11.32 6.04 -9.33
C PRO A 141 -12.03 6.69 -8.13
N LEU A 142 -11.28 7.22 -7.16
CA LEU A 142 -11.81 8.04 -6.07
C LEU A 142 -11.81 9.53 -6.41
N GLY A 143 -11.27 9.93 -7.57
CA GLY A 143 -10.97 11.32 -7.92
C GLY A 143 -9.80 11.89 -7.13
N VAL A 144 -8.87 11.03 -6.66
CA VAL A 144 -7.60 11.46 -6.07
C VAL A 144 -6.64 11.80 -7.21
N GLY A 145 -6.17 13.05 -7.24
CA GLY A 145 -5.26 13.55 -8.27
C GLY A 145 -3.85 12.98 -8.13
N ALA A 146 -3.17 12.81 -9.27
CA ALA A 146 -1.80 12.30 -9.37
C ALA A 146 -0.73 13.34 -8.96
N SER A 147 -1.02 14.15 -7.94
CA SER A 147 -0.04 15.03 -7.32
C SER A 147 1.09 14.20 -6.72
N SER A 148 2.30 14.76 -6.66
CA SER A 148 3.42 14.07 -6.02
C SER A 148 3.24 14.09 -4.50
N PHE A 149 2.80 12.98 -3.93
CA PHE A 149 2.83 12.76 -2.49
C PHE A 149 4.11 12.05 -2.11
N LEU A 150 4.75 12.55 -1.05
CA LEU A 150 5.95 11.94 -0.49
C LEU A 150 5.57 10.88 0.55
N PRO A 151 6.33 9.77 0.65
CA PRO A 151 6.20 8.83 1.75
C PRO A 151 6.38 9.51 3.10
N ARG A 152 5.61 9.08 4.11
CA ARG A 152 5.73 9.57 5.49
C ARG A 152 5.56 8.41 6.47
N LEU A 153 6.42 8.39 7.49
CA LEU A 153 6.32 7.50 8.63
C LEU A 153 5.84 8.28 9.85
N TYR A 154 5.21 7.58 10.77
CA TYR A 154 4.69 8.15 12.01
C TYR A 154 5.21 7.32 13.19
N PRO A 155 6.50 7.41 13.55
CA PRO A 155 7.00 6.71 14.73
C PRO A 155 6.19 7.06 15.98
N SER A 156 5.90 6.06 16.81
CA SER A 156 5.25 6.24 18.10
C SER A 156 6.19 6.87 19.13
N GLU A 157 5.63 7.36 20.23
CA GLU A 157 6.43 7.82 21.38
C GLU A 157 7.34 6.70 21.92
N GLY A 158 6.87 5.44 21.89
CA GLY A 158 7.69 4.29 22.26
C GLY A 158 8.87 4.06 21.32
N ASP A 159 8.69 4.29 20.01
CA ASP A 159 9.78 4.21 19.03
C ASP A 159 10.83 5.30 19.29
N ALA A 160 10.37 6.52 19.59
CA ALA A 160 11.25 7.64 19.93
C ALA A 160 12.03 7.38 21.23
N ALA A 161 11.38 6.80 22.25
CA ALA A 161 12.04 6.43 23.49
C ALA A 161 13.13 5.36 23.29
N ARG A 162 12.83 4.29 22.52
CA ARG A 162 13.82 3.26 22.19
C ARG A 162 14.98 3.80 21.36
N ALA A 163 14.70 4.69 20.40
CA ALA A 163 15.74 5.34 19.62
C ALA A 163 16.65 6.19 20.52
N ARG A 164 16.08 6.96 21.45
CA ARG A 164 16.84 7.75 22.42
C ARG A 164 17.71 6.87 23.32
N GLU A 165 17.17 5.79 23.86
CA GLU A 165 17.92 4.84 24.67
C GLU A 165 19.11 4.25 23.90
N ALA A 166 18.89 3.83 22.65
CA ALA A 166 19.95 3.29 21.80
C ALA A 166 21.03 4.34 21.45
N LEU A 167 20.64 5.59 21.22
CA LEU A 167 21.59 6.69 20.98
C LEU A 167 22.46 6.96 22.21
N LEU A 168 21.84 7.09 23.39
CA LEU A 168 22.54 7.30 24.65
C LEU A 168 23.49 6.13 24.97
N ALA A 169 23.05 4.89 24.78
CA ALA A 169 23.89 3.70 24.94
C ALA A 169 25.07 3.67 23.95
N GLY A 170 24.89 4.27 22.78
CA GLY A 170 25.94 4.44 21.77
C GLY A 170 26.85 5.67 21.99
N GLY A 171 26.64 6.45 23.04
CA GLY A 171 27.40 7.66 23.34
C GLY A 171 27.03 8.89 22.51
N TRP A 172 25.82 8.90 21.93
CA TRP A 172 25.26 10.05 21.22
C TRP A 172 24.31 10.81 22.14
N ASP A 173 24.44 12.14 22.22
CA ASP A 173 23.66 13.05 23.06
C ASP A 173 22.41 13.63 22.38
#